data_AF-A0A966FCS9-F1
#
_entry.id   AF-A0A966FCS9-F1
#
_cell.length_a   1.000
_cell.length_b   1.000
_cell.length_c   1.000
_cell.angle_alpha   90.00
_cell.angle_beta   90.00
_cell.angle_gamma   90.00
#
_symmetry.space_group_name_H-M   'P 1'
#
loop_
_entity.id
_entity.type
_entity.pdbx_description
1 polymer ?
#
loop_
_entity_poly.entity_id
_entity_poly.type
_entity_poly.pdbx_seq_one_letter_code
_entity_poly.pdbx_strand_id
1 'polypeptide(L)' 'MCQDNGYIIDHQVIEKGLNLLLEFQSKIGELGNSRFVRNIFDRCIANQCNRLAALPNPTKEDLITFQIKDVI' A
#
# COMPACT_ATOMS: atom_id res chain seq x y z
N MET A 1 0.58 -2.62 14.66
CA MET A 1 -0.50 -3.15 13.78
C MET A 1 0.06 -3.83 12.52
N CYS A 2 0.91 -3.20 11.69
CA CYS A 2 1.44 -3.84 10.48
C CYS A 2 2.48 -4.94 10.78
N GLN A 3 3.49 -4.62 11.60
CA GLN A 3 4.51 -5.60 12.03
C GLN A 3 3.89 -6.75 12.82
N ASP A 4 2.89 -6.48 13.66
CA ASP A 4 2.16 -7.50 14.43
C ASP A 4 1.38 -8.48 13.53
N ASN A 5 1.08 -8.08 12.29
CA ASN A 5 0.46 -8.93 11.26
C ASN A 5 1.49 -9.47 10.24
N GLY A 6 2.79 -9.34 10.53
CA GLY A 6 3.87 -9.88 9.71
C GLY A 6 4.23 -9.05 8.48
N TYR A 7 3.78 -7.80 8.37
CA TYR A 7 4.13 -6.92 7.26
C TYR A 7 5.32 -6.02 7.57
N ILE A 8 6.20 -5.86 6.58
CA ILE A 8 7.29 -4.89 6.59
C ILE A 8 6.92 -3.74 5.65
N ILE A 9 6.96 -2.52 6.16
CA ILE A 9 6.56 -1.33 5.42
C ILE A 9 7.73 -0.33 5.45
N ASP A 10 8.14 0.12 4.28
CA ASP A 10 9.13 1.19 4.14
C ASP A 10 8.59 2.51 4.71
N HIS A 11 9.43 3.29 5.39
CA HIS A 11 9.07 4.62 5.89
C HIS A 11 8.51 5.53 4.77
N GLN A 12 9.09 5.46 3.56
CA GLN A 12 8.64 6.26 2.42
C GLN A 12 7.22 5.89 1.95
N VAL A 13 6.81 4.63 2.16
CA VAL A 13 5.45 4.16 1.86
C VAL A 13 4.44 4.80 2.81
N ILE A 14 4.78 4.93 4.09
CA ILE A 14 3.93 5.58 5.09
C ILE A 14 3.73 7.06 4.74
N GLU A 15 4.83 7.75 4.44
CA GLU A 15 4.79 9.18 4.11
C GLU A 15 3.95 9.45 2.86
N LYS A 16 4.16 8.67 1.79
CA LYS A 16 3.37 8.81 0.56
C LYS A 16 1.90 8.48 0.79
N GLY A 17 1.59 7.43 1.58
CA GLY A 17 0.22 7.08 1.95
C GLY A 17 -0.50 8.18 2.72
N LEU A 18 0.18 8.84 3.67
CA LEU A 18 -0.38 9.97 4.42
C LEU A 18 -0.65 11.18 3.52
N ASN A 19 0.28 11.50 2.61
CA ASN A 19 0.09 12.60 1.67
C ASN A 19 -1.12 12.39 0.75
N LEU A 20 -1.32 11.16 0.28
CA LEU A 20 -2.53 10.79 -0.48
C LEU A 20 -3.80 10.98 0.36
N LEU A 21 -3.81 10.53 1.62
CA LEU A 21 -4.98 10.72 2.49
C LEU A 21 -5.32 12.20 2.67
N LEU A 22 -4.31 13.06 2.86
CA LEU A 22 -4.48 14.51 3.01
C LEU A 22 -4.98 15.16 1.71
N GLU A 23 -4.41 14.79 0.56
CA GLU A 23 -4.82 15.31 -0.76
C GLU A 23 -6.30 15.01 -1.05
N PHE A 24 -6.73 13.79 -0.71
CA PHE A 24 -8.08 13.35 -0.98
C PHE A 24 -9.06 13.67 0.16
N GLN A 25 -8.61 14.13 1.34
CA GLN A 25 -9.46 14.44 2.50
C GLN A 25 -10.63 15.38 2.14
N SER A 26 -10.40 16.37 1.27
CA SER A 26 -11.44 17.31 0.82
C SER A 26 -12.44 16.70 -0.18
N LYS A 27 -12.05 15.63 -0.88
CA LYS A 27 -12.85 14.92 -1.88
C LYS A 27 -13.59 13.73 -1.30
N ILE A 28 -13.12 13.20 -0.18
CA ILE A 28 -13.74 12.08 0.51
C ILE A 28 -14.73 12.64 1.53
N GLY A 29 -15.96 12.91 1.07
CA GLY A 29 -17.06 13.27 1.98
C GLY A 29 -17.31 12.19 3.05
N GLU A 30 -18.15 12.54 4.04
CA GLU A 30 -18.32 11.80 5.31
C GLU A 30 -18.68 10.30 5.21
N LEU A 31 -19.07 9.78 4.03
CA LEU A 31 -19.53 8.41 3.85
C LEU A 31 -18.54 7.50 3.06
N GLY A 32 -17.39 8.02 2.61
CA GLY A 32 -16.50 7.37 1.63
C GLY A 32 -15.12 6.94 2.12
N ASN A 33 -14.69 7.35 3.32
CA ASN A 33 -13.32 7.19 3.83
C ASN A 33 -12.81 5.75 3.75
N SER A 34 -13.56 4.78 4.28
CA SER A 34 -13.11 3.39 4.29
C SER A 34 -13.11 2.74 2.90
N ARG A 35 -14.03 3.14 2.01
CA ARG A 35 -14.04 2.66 0.61
C ARG A 35 -12.84 3.19 -0.16
N PHE A 36 -12.53 4.47 0.03
CA PHE A 36 -11.37 5.10 -0.59
C PHE A 36 -10.06 4.45 -0.14
N VAL A 37 -9.86 4.30 1.18
CA VAL A 37 -8.66 3.65 1.73
C VAL A 37 -8.53 2.21 1.25
N ARG A 38 -9.62 1.44 1.21
CA ARG A 38 -9.61 0.08 0.64
C ARG A 38 -9.20 0.09 -0.83
N ASN A 39 -9.76 0.98 -1.65
CA ASN A 39 -9.39 1.05 -3.07
C ASN A 39 -7.90 1.36 -3.27
N ILE A 40 -7.31 2.25 -2.45
CA ILE A 40 -5.87 2.50 -2.48
C ILE A 40 -5.10 1.24 -2.09
N PHE A 41 -5.48 0.60 -0.99
CA PHE A 41 -4.81 -0.62 -0.52
C PHE A 41 -4.89 -1.75 -1.54
N ASP A 42 -6.05 -1.99 -2.15
CA ASP A 42 -6.25 -2.99 -3.21
C ASP A 42 -5.36 -2.70 -4.42
N ARG A 43 -5.19 -1.42 -4.78
CA ARG A 43 -4.28 -1.00 -5.84
C ARG A 43 -2.81 -1.27 -5.48
N CYS A 44 -2.42 -1.01 -4.23
CA CYS A 44 -1.09 -1.32 -3.75
C CYS A 44 -0.80 -2.83 -3.80
N ILE A 45 -1.76 -3.66 -3.37
CA ILE A 45 -1.68 -5.13 -3.46
C ILE A 45 -1.48 -5.56 -4.92
N ALA A 46 -2.29 -5.04 -5.84
CA ALA A 46 -2.17 -5.37 -7.26
C ALA A 46 -0.79 -4.99 -7.84
N ASN A 47 -0.26 -3.82 -7.47
CA ASN A 47 1.08 -3.41 -7.88
C ASN A 47 2.18 -4.30 -7.30
N GLN A 48 2.07 -4.66 -6.01
CA GLN A 48 2.98 -5.62 -5.36
C GLN A 48 2.94 -6.97 -6.08
N CYS A 49 1.76 -7.50 -6.41
CA CYS A 49 1.63 -8.74 -7.18
C CYS A 49 2.32 -8.65 -8.55
N ASN A 50 2.12 -7.56 -9.28
CA ASN A 50 2.78 -7.33 -10.57
C ASN A 50 4.31 -7.30 -10.43
N ARG A 51 4.82 -6.62 -9.40
CA ARG A 51 6.26 -6.60 -9.09
C ARG A 51 6.78 -8.00 -8.77
N LEU A 52 6.09 -8.75 -7.92
CA LEU A 52 6.49 -10.09 -7.49
C LEU A 52 6.48 -11.08 -8.66
N ALA A 53 5.50 -10.99 -9.57
CA ALA A 53 5.41 -11.82 -10.75
C ALA A 53 6.59 -11.64 -11.72
N ALA A 54 7.27 -10.49 -11.66
CA ALA A 54 8.48 -10.21 -12.45
C ALA A 54 9.78 -10.71 -11.79
N LEU A 55 9.75 -11.17 -10.54
CA LEU A 55 10.93 -11.69 -9.85
C LEU A 55 11.16 -13.16 -10.18
N PRO A 56 12.39 -13.57 -10.54
CA PRO A 56 12.68 -14.96 -10.89
C PRO A 56 12.57 -15.92 -9.69
N ASN A 57 12.89 -15.46 -8.48
CA ASN A 57 12.80 -16.25 -7.24
C ASN A 57 12.43 -15.31 -6.06
N PRO A 58 11.15 -14.94 -5.90
CA PRO A 58 10.74 -14.07 -4.80
C PRO A 58 10.92 -14.75 -3.44
N THR A 59 11.43 -14.00 -2.46
CA THR A 59 11.63 -14.47 -1.09
C THR A 59 10.38 -14.24 -0.23
N LYS A 60 10.31 -14.87 0.94
CA LYS A 60 9.24 -14.57 1.92
C LYS A 60 9.21 -13.09 2.30
N GLU A 61 10.37 -12.45 2.38
CA GLU A 61 10.49 -11.04 2.70
C GLU A 61 9.89 -10.17 1.58
N ASP A 62 10.12 -10.52 0.32
CA ASP A 62 9.49 -9.84 -0.82
C ASP A 62 7.95 -9.89 -0.77
N LEU A 63 7.39 -11.05 -0.38
CA LEU A 63 5.95 -11.28 -0.31
C LEU A 63 5.26 -10.43 0.78
N ILE A 64 5.97 -10.11 1.86
CA ILE A 64 5.43 -9.35 2.99
C ILE A 64 5.84 -7.88 3.00
N THR A 65 6.67 -7.46 2.05
CA THR A 65 7.19 -6.10 1.96
C THR A 65 6.45 -5.31 0.88
N PHE A 66 5.88 -4.16 1.26
CA PHE A 66 5.47 -3.13 0.32
C PHE A 66 6.61 -2.16 0.06
N GLN A 67 6.94 -1.94 -1.22
CA GLN A 67 7.94 -0.97 -1.66
C GLN A 67 7.27 0.30 -2.19
N ILE A 68 8.02 1.39 -2.31
CA ILE A 68 7.49 2.67 -2.80
C ILE A 68 6.82 2.57 -4.17
N LYS A 69 7.33 1.70 -5.06
CA LYS A 69 6.75 1.43 -6.39
C LYS A 69 5.42 0.69 -6.36
N ASP A 70 5.05 0.11 -5.21
CA ASP A 70 3.76 -0.55 -5.04
C ASP A 70 2.67 0.48 -4.68
N VAL A 71 3.05 1.62 -4.09
CA VAL A 71 2.13 2.70 -3.72
C VAL A 71 1.85 3.58 -4.93
N ILE A 72 0.57 3.63 -5.35
CA ILE A 72 0.01 4.37 -6.50
C ILE A 72 0.91 5.43 -7.12
#